data_AF-A0AA40ANS2-F1
#
_entry.id   AF-A0AA40ANS2-F1
#
_cell.length_a   1.000
_cell.length_b   1.000
_cell.length_c   1.000
_cell.angle_alpha   90.00
_cell.angle_beta   90.00
_cell.angle_gamma   90.00
#
_symmetry.space_group_name_H-M   'P 1'
#
loop_
_entity.id
_entity.type
_entity.pdbx_description
1 polymer ?
#
loop_
_entity_poly.entity_id
_entity_poly.type
_entity_poly.pdbx_seq_one_letter_code
_entity_poly.pdbx_strand_id
1 'polypeptide(L)'
;MSLTPPAATKACTILASRSHSAAATITALPAPSPALAFVATRLQQFGQHTEQLGDCLLNAPAVSPALLAAVERALPECESAVGAISVHAVGGTGDVNAFSDALAACSRMMIFAAQISTIGIEEEQKSWLEHDEARQLFSTVGDVSNQVLSSGGVLVLN
;
A
#
# COMPACT_ATOMS: atom_id res chain seq x y z
N MET A 1 2.65 -14.19 -15.03
CA MET A 1 1.33 -13.98 -15.67
C MET A 1 1.06 -12.51 -15.53
N SER A 2 0.68 -11.78 -16.57
CA SER A 2 0.39 -10.34 -16.44
C SER A 2 -0.98 -10.15 -15.79
N LEU A 3 -1.10 -9.24 -14.81
CA LEU A 3 -2.41 -8.84 -14.26
C LEU A 3 -3.29 -8.25 -15.38
N THR A 4 -4.56 -8.64 -15.38
CA THR A 4 -5.62 -7.91 -16.07
C THR A 4 -6.21 -6.87 -15.11
N PRO A 5 -6.88 -5.80 -15.61
CA PRO A 5 -7.52 -4.83 -14.73
C PRO A 5 -8.46 -5.47 -13.68
N PRO A 6 -9.31 -6.47 -14.01
CA PRO A 6 -10.13 -7.16 -13.01
C PRO A 6 -9.32 -7.89 -11.92
N ALA A 7 -8.17 -8.48 -12.27
CA ALA A 7 -7.32 -9.15 -11.31
C ALA A 7 -6.62 -8.15 -10.37
N ALA A 8 -6.14 -7.02 -10.91
CA ALA A 8 -5.55 -5.95 -10.13
C ALA A 8 -6.57 -5.30 -9.18
N THR A 9 -7.79 -5.03 -9.67
CA THR A 9 -8.90 -4.55 -8.83
C THR A 9 -9.20 -5.52 -7.70
N LYS A 10 -9.30 -6.82 -7.97
CA LYS A 10 -9.52 -7.83 -6.93
C LYS A 10 -8.43 -7.83 -5.87
N ALA A 11 -7.17 -7.72 -6.29
CA ALA A 11 -6.04 -7.63 -5.36
C ALA A 11 -6.12 -6.36 -4.50
N CYS A 12 -6.49 -5.22 -5.08
CA CYS A 12 -6.75 -3.98 -4.35
C CYS A 12 -7.86 -4.15 -3.30
N THR A 13 -9.00 -4.74 -3.66
CA THR A 13 -10.10 -4.98 -2.71
C THR A 13 -9.68 -5.86 -1.54
N ILE A 14 -8.92 -6.92 -1.80
CA ILE A 14 -8.41 -7.82 -0.75
C ILE A 14 -7.46 -7.05 0.18
N LEU A 15 -6.51 -6.30 -0.37
CA LEU A 15 -5.52 -5.55 0.39
C LEU A 15 -6.16 -4.44 1.23
N ALA A 16 -7.13 -3.72 0.66
CA ALA A 16 -7.90 -2.71 1.38
C ALA A 16 -8.67 -3.32 2.55
N SER A 17 -9.38 -4.43 2.31
CA SER A 17 -10.12 -5.15 3.37
C SER A 17 -9.21 -5.58 4.51
N ARG A 18 -8.01 -6.08 4.20
CA ARG A 18 -7.01 -6.45 5.21
C ARG A 18 -6.51 -5.24 6.00
N SER A 19 -6.28 -4.13 5.31
CA SER A 19 -5.81 -2.89 5.94
C SER A 19 -6.85 -2.33 6.91
N HIS A 20 -8.12 -2.28 6.49
CA HIS A 20 -9.24 -1.88 7.34
C HIS A 20 -9.43 -2.83 8.52
N SER A 21 -9.33 -4.13 8.29
CA SER A 21 -9.41 -5.14 9.35
C SER A 21 -8.28 -4.95 10.38
N ALA A 22 -7.05 -4.75 9.93
CA ALA A 22 -5.90 -4.53 10.81
C ALA A 22 -6.09 -3.25 11.66
N ALA A 23 -6.56 -2.16 11.03
CA ALA A 23 -6.87 -0.93 11.75
C ALA A 23 -7.96 -1.13 12.81
N ALA A 24 -9.03 -1.85 12.46
CA ALA A 24 -10.11 -2.16 13.39
C ALA A 24 -9.62 -3.00 14.57
N THR A 25 -8.77 -3.99 14.31
CA THR A 25 -8.15 -4.81 15.37
C THR A 25 -7.32 -3.95 16.33
N ILE A 26 -6.46 -3.06 15.82
CA ILE A 26 -5.65 -2.16 16.66
C ILE A 26 -6.53 -1.21 17.47
N THR A 27 -7.58 -0.66 16.86
CA THR A 27 -8.53 0.26 17.53
C THR A 27 -9.32 -0.44 18.65
N ALA A 28 -9.58 -1.74 18.50
CA ALA A 28 -10.30 -2.55 19.48
C ALA A 28 -9.42 -3.02 20.66
N LEU A 29 -8.11 -2.78 20.64
CA LEU A 29 -7.24 -3.13 21.75
C LEU A 29 -7.63 -2.34 23.02
N PRO A 30 -7.49 -2.92 24.23
CA PRO A 30 -7.71 -2.18 25.46
C PRO A 30 -6.62 -1.13 25.65
N ALA A 31 -7.00 0.15 25.63
CA ALA A 31 -6.12 1.32 25.80
C ALA A 31 -4.89 1.32 24.84
N PRO A 32 -5.12 1.42 23.51
CA PRO A 32 -4.02 1.48 22.56
C PRO A 32 -3.20 2.75 22.82
N SER A 33 -1.88 2.65 22.72
CA SER A 33 -1.01 3.83 22.81
C SER A 33 -1.37 4.83 21.70
N PRO A 34 -1.12 6.14 21.87
CA PRO A 34 -1.34 7.12 20.80
C PRO A 34 -0.62 6.77 19.49
N ALA A 35 0.55 6.14 19.59
CA ALA A 35 1.32 5.67 18.45
C ALA A 35 0.62 4.52 17.71
N LEU A 36 0.04 3.55 18.42
CA LEU A 36 -0.76 2.49 17.81
C LEU A 36 -2.05 3.02 17.19
N ALA A 37 -2.72 3.98 17.86
CA ALA A 37 -3.88 4.65 17.30
C ALA A 37 -3.54 5.37 15.98
N PHE A 38 -2.37 6.01 15.91
CA PHE A 38 -1.87 6.62 14.68
C PHE A 38 -1.62 5.59 13.56
N VAL A 39 -1.02 4.43 13.88
CA VAL A 39 -0.84 3.33 12.91
C VAL A 39 -2.20 2.84 12.39
N ALA A 40 -3.21 2.71 13.26
CA ALA A 40 -4.56 2.34 12.84
C ALA A 40 -5.16 3.37 11.86
N THR A 41 -5.01 4.66 12.12
CA THR A 41 -5.43 5.71 11.18
C THR A 41 -4.70 5.62 9.84
N ARG A 42 -3.39 5.35 9.85
CA ARG A 42 -2.60 5.17 8.62
C ARG A 42 -3.04 3.95 7.82
N LEU A 43 -3.37 2.84 8.48
CA LEU A 43 -3.93 1.65 7.84
C LEU A 43 -5.29 1.94 7.19
N GLN A 44 -6.16 2.71 7.83
CA GLN A 44 -7.43 3.14 7.24
C GLN A 44 -7.22 3.99 5.98
N GLN A 45 -6.34 5.00 6.06
CA GLN A 45 -6.00 5.85 4.92
C GLN A 45 -5.43 5.02 3.76
N PHE A 46 -4.52 4.09 4.07
CA PHE A 46 -3.96 3.19 3.07
C PHE A 46 -5.04 2.31 2.42
N GLY A 47 -5.97 1.77 3.21
CA GLY A 47 -7.11 1.01 2.71
C GLY A 47 -7.95 1.82 1.72
N GLN A 48 -8.27 3.08 2.05
CA GLN A 48 -9.00 4.00 1.16
C GLN A 48 -8.26 4.29 -0.14
N HIS A 49 -6.95 4.56 -0.09
CA HIS A 49 -6.15 4.78 -1.30
C HIS A 49 -6.10 3.53 -2.19
N THR A 50 -6.07 2.35 -1.58
CA THR A 50 -6.05 1.07 -2.29
C THR A 50 -7.41 0.80 -2.97
N GLU A 51 -8.52 1.08 -2.29
CA GLU A 51 -9.87 1.05 -2.89
C GLU A 51 -9.94 1.98 -4.10
N GLN A 52 -9.47 3.21 -3.93
CA GLN A 52 -9.50 4.20 -5.00
C GLN A 52 -8.67 3.75 -6.22
N LEU A 53 -7.49 3.15 -6.03
CA LEU A 53 -6.75 2.55 -7.14
C LEU A 53 -7.57 1.44 -7.82
N GLY A 54 -8.17 0.54 -7.04
CA GLY A 54 -8.99 -0.55 -7.57
C GLY A 54 -10.15 -0.05 -8.44
N ASP A 55 -10.84 1.00 -7.98
CA ASP A 55 -11.93 1.66 -8.69
C ASP A 55 -11.43 2.36 -9.96
N CYS A 56 -10.29 3.07 -9.88
CA CYS A 56 -9.73 3.73 -11.05
C CYS A 56 -9.28 2.73 -12.12
N LEU A 57 -8.66 1.61 -11.75
CA LEU A 57 -8.27 0.55 -12.68
C LEU A 57 -9.48 -0.14 -13.32
N LEU A 58 -10.56 -0.31 -12.58
CA LEU A 58 -11.79 -0.94 -13.09
C LEU A 58 -12.51 -0.04 -14.10
N ASN A 59 -12.53 1.27 -13.85
CA ASN A 59 -13.31 2.24 -14.63
C ASN A 59 -12.49 3.02 -15.65
N ALA A 60 -11.15 2.85 -15.68
CA ALA A 60 -10.29 3.54 -16.63
C ALA A 60 -10.66 3.16 -18.09
N PRO A 61 -10.71 4.13 -19.01
CA PRO A 61 -11.01 3.86 -20.41
C PRO A 61 -9.89 3.08 -21.11
N ALA A 62 -8.66 3.17 -20.59
CA ALA A 62 -7.53 2.34 -20.99
C ALA A 62 -6.55 2.20 -19.81
N VAL A 63 -5.92 1.03 -19.71
CA VAL A 63 -4.87 0.76 -18.72
C VAL A 63 -3.72 0.06 -19.41
N SER A 64 -2.59 0.75 -19.51
CA SER A 64 -1.39 0.22 -20.15
C SER A 64 -0.89 -1.05 -19.43
N PRO A 65 -0.37 -2.04 -20.18
CA PRO A 65 0.26 -3.21 -19.58
C PRO A 65 1.43 -2.85 -18.64
N ALA A 66 2.13 -1.74 -18.90
CA ALA A 66 3.21 -1.25 -18.06
C ALA A 66 2.72 -0.78 -16.68
N LEU A 67 1.58 -0.09 -16.62
CA LEU A 67 0.96 0.30 -15.35
C LEU A 67 0.51 -0.92 -14.56
N LEU A 68 -0.16 -1.88 -15.22
CA LEU A 68 -0.59 -3.12 -14.57
C LEU A 68 0.61 -3.90 -14.01
N ALA A 69 1.71 -4.00 -14.75
CA ALA A 69 2.93 -4.66 -14.27
C ALA A 69 3.63 -3.91 -13.12
N ALA A 70 3.53 -2.57 -13.07
CA ALA A 70 4.04 -1.79 -11.95
C ALA A 70 3.22 -2.03 -10.67
N VAL A 71 1.88 -1.98 -10.80
CA VAL A 71 0.93 -2.28 -9.71
C VAL A 71 1.07 -3.74 -9.25
N GLU A 72 1.22 -4.69 -10.17
CA GLU A 72 1.41 -6.12 -9.88
C GLU A 72 2.62 -6.38 -9.00
N ARG A 73 3.72 -5.65 -9.22
CA ARG A 73 4.93 -5.79 -8.42
C ARG A 73 4.79 -5.15 -7.04
N ALA A 74 4.08 -4.03 -6.93
CA ALA A 74 4.01 -3.28 -5.69
C ALA A 74 2.94 -3.78 -4.71
N LEU A 75 1.83 -4.35 -5.21
CA LEU A 75 0.75 -4.87 -4.37
C LEU A 75 1.22 -5.94 -3.37
N PRO A 76 1.99 -6.97 -3.77
CA PRO A 76 2.49 -7.99 -2.84
C PRO A 76 3.41 -7.43 -1.75
N GLU A 77 4.21 -6.41 -2.08
CA GLU A 77 5.08 -5.73 -1.12
C GLU A 77 4.26 -5.01 -0.07
N CYS A 78 3.23 -4.26 -0.49
CA CYS A 78 2.31 -3.60 0.43
C CYS A 78 1.48 -4.59 1.25
N GLU A 79 1.06 -5.71 0.66
CA GLU A 79 0.38 -6.79 1.36
C GLU A 79 1.25 -7.41 2.45
N SER A 80 2.53 -7.65 2.15
CA SER A 80 3.50 -8.17 3.11
C SER A 80 3.74 -7.18 4.25
N ALA A 81 3.89 -5.89 3.95
CA ALA A 81 4.03 -4.84 4.95
C ALA A 81 2.79 -4.76 5.86
N VAL A 82 1.58 -4.74 5.31
CA VAL A 82 0.34 -4.71 6.11
C VAL A 82 0.20 -5.96 6.98
N GLY A 83 0.54 -7.13 6.46
CA GLY A 83 0.56 -8.38 7.23
C GLY A 83 1.50 -8.30 8.44
N ALA A 84 2.73 -7.82 8.21
CA ALA A 84 3.72 -7.64 9.26
C ALA A 84 3.29 -6.57 10.28
N ILE A 85 2.80 -5.41 9.84
CA ILE A 85 2.27 -4.36 10.72
C ILE A 85 1.16 -4.90 11.61
N SER A 86 0.21 -5.66 11.04
CA SER A 86 -0.90 -6.25 11.79
C SER A 86 -0.39 -7.17 12.91
N VAL A 87 0.53 -8.08 12.60
CA VAL A 87 1.14 -8.99 13.58
C VAL A 87 1.91 -8.22 14.65
N HIS A 88 2.78 -7.29 14.23
CA HIS A 88 3.66 -6.59 15.15
C HIS A 88 2.93 -5.60 16.05
N ALA A 89 1.99 -4.82 15.50
CA ALA A 89 1.20 -3.85 16.25
C ALA A 89 0.31 -4.54 17.31
N VAL A 90 -0.34 -5.65 16.97
CA VAL A 90 -1.14 -6.43 17.94
C VAL A 90 -0.25 -7.10 18.97
N GLY A 91 0.93 -7.58 18.57
CA GLY A 91 1.91 -8.18 19.48
C GLY A 91 2.67 -7.17 20.36
N GLY A 92 2.46 -5.86 20.18
CA GLY A 92 3.22 -4.83 20.89
C GLY A 92 4.71 -4.86 20.56
N THR A 93 5.05 -5.11 19.29
CA THR A 93 6.41 -5.21 18.75
C THR A 93 6.61 -4.31 17.54
N GLY A 94 7.87 -4.06 17.15
CA GLY A 94 8.26 -3.35 15.92
C GLY A 94 8.41 -1.83 16.06
N ASP A 95 8.62 -1.15 14.93
CA ASP A 95 8.88 0.29 14.91
C ASP A 95 7.71 1.03 14.27
N VAL A 96 7.06 1.90 15.03
CA VAL A 96 5.91 2.69 14.55
C VAL A 96 6.29 3.60 13.39
N ASN A 97 7.51 4.13 13.39
CA ASN A 97 7.99 4.97 12.30
C ASN A 97 8.15 4.13 11.03
N ALA A 98 8.75 2.94 11.13
CA ALA A 98 8.83 2.00 10.01
C ALA A 98 7.44 1.61 9.48
N PHE A 99 6.46 1.36 10.36
CA PHE A 99 5.08 1.08 9.94
C PHE A 99 4.47 2.25 9.18
N SER A 100 4.62 3.47 9.72
CA SER A 100 4.10 4.69 9.11
C SER A 100 4.76 4.96 7.75
N ASP A 101 6.07 4.78 7.64
CA ASP A 101 6.82 5.00 6.40
C ASP A 101 6.41 3.99 5.32
N ALA A 102 6.21 2.72 5.69
CA ALA A 102 5.70 1.72 4.77
C ALA A 102 4.30 2.05 4.24
N LEU A 103 3.38 2.40 5.14
CA LEU A 103 2.01 2.79 4.76
C LEU A 103 1.99 4.06 3.91
N ALA A 104 2.90 5.00 4.17
CA ALA A 104 3.04 6.23 3.39
C ALA A 104 3.58 5.97 1.98
N ALA A 105 4.61 5.14 1.84
CA ALA A 105 5.16 4.78 0.53
C ALA A 105 4.14 4.02 -0.31
N CYS A 106 3.48 3.01 0.27
CA CYS A 106 2.41 2.26 -0.36
C CYS A 106 1.24 3.17 -0.77
N SER A 107 0.80 4.08 0.11
CA SER A 107 -0.25 5.05 -0.20
C SER A 107 0.11 5.96 -1.36
N ARG A 108 1.33 6.52 -1.38
CA ARG A 108 1.82 7.37 -2.48
C ARG A 108 1.80 6.61 -3.80
N MET A 109 2.15 5.32 -3.77
CA MET A 109 2.10 4.44 -4.94
C MET A 109 0.68 4.23 -5.44
N MET A 110 -0.26 3.90 -4.55
CA MET A 110 -1.66 3.74 -4.92
C MET A 110 -2.23 5.02 -5.55
N ILE A 111 -1.97 6.17 -4.94
CA ILE A 111 -2.43 7.48 -5.43
C ILE A 111 -1.84 7.77 -6.81
N PHE A 112 -0.53 7.57 -6.98
CA PHE A 112 0.14 7.84 -8.24
C PHE A 112 -0.37 6.92 -9.37
N ALA A 113 -0.49 5.62 -9.10
CA ALA A 113 -1.05 4.66 -10.06
C ALA A 113 -2.51 5.00 -10.42
N ALA A 114 -3.31 5.43 -9.43
CA ALA A 114 -4.68 5.86 -9.67
C ALA A 114 -4.71 7.09 -10.59
N GLN A 115 -3.88 8.10 -10.33
CA GLN A 115 -3.76 9.29 -11.18
C GLN A 115 -3.38 8.93 -12.62
N ILE A 116 -2.35 8.09 -12.82
CA ILE A 116 -1.94 7.63 -14.16
C ILE A 116 -3.10 6.94 -14.87
N SER A 117 -3.84 6.06 -14.18
CA SER A 117 -4.93 5.32 -14.80
C SER A 117 -6.05 6.23 -15.36
N THR A 118 -6.20 7.45 -14.83
CA THR A 118 -7.19 8.43 -15.32
C THR A 118 -6.81 9.13 -16.63
N ILE A 119 -5.53 9.06 -17.05
CA ILE A 119 -5.05 9.67 -18.31
C ILE A 119 -5.75 9.07 -19.54
N GLY A 120 -6.14 7.79 -19.47
CA GLY A 120 -6.92 7.13 -20.52
C GLY A 120 -6.20 6.90 -21.86
N ILE A 121 -4.90 7.18 -21.93
CA ILE A 121 -4.05 6.99 -23.12
C ILE A 121 -2.84 6.14 -22.69
N GLU A 122 -2.73 4.91 -23.21
CA GLU A 122 -1.73 3.95 -22.74
C GLU A 122 -0.28 4.42 -22.92
N GLU A 123 0.04 5.09 -24.04
CA GLU A 123 1.39 5.61 -24.30
C GLU A 123 1.78 6.74 -23.34
N GLU A 124 0.82 7.60 -22.97
CA GLU A 124 1.08 8.65 -21.97
C GLU A 124 1.27 8.02 -20.58
N GLN A 125 0.44 7.03 -20.22
CA GLN A 125 0.63 6.29 -18.97
C GLN A 125 2.01 5.65 -18.88
N LYS A 126 2.48 5.07 -19.98
CA LYS A 126 3.82 4.50 -20.08
C LYS A 126 4.90 5.57 -19.94
N SER A 127 4.77 6.72 -20.61
CA SER A 127 5.70 7.84 -20.48
C SER A 127 5.84 8.30 -19.03
N TRP A 128 4.73 8.40 -18.29
CA TRP A 128 4.76 8.76 -16.86
C TRP A 128 5.50 7.76 -15.99
N LEU A 129 5.43 6.46 -16.30
CA LEU A 129 6.14 5.41 -15.58
C LEU A 129 7.64 5.37 -15.89
N GLU A 130 8.06 6.01 -16.98
CA GLU A 130 9.48 6.13 -17.36
C GLU A 130 10.18 7.29 -16.65
N HIS A 131 9.45 8.18 -15.98
CA HIS A 131 10.04 9.24 -15.16
C HIS A 131 10.77 8.65 -13.94
N ASP A 132 11.89 9.27 -13.56
CA ASP A 132 12.73 8.78 -12.47
C ASP A 132 12.00 8.83 -11.12
N GLU A 133 11.15 9.83 -10.90
CA GLU A 133 10.32 9.93 -9.71
C GLU A 133 9.33 8.77 -9.60
N ALA A 134 8.75 8.34 -10.72
CA ALA A 134 7.86 7.18 -10.76
C ALA A 134 8.64 5.91 -10.38
N ARG A 135 9.80 5.69 -11.00
CA ARG A 135 10.66 4.53 -10.70
C ARG A 135 11.09 4.51 -9.24
N GLN A 136 11.49 5.66 -8.70
CA GLN A 136 11.88 5.79 -7.29
C GLN A 136 10.72 5.47 -6.37
N LEU A 137 9.51 5.94 -6.70
CA LEU A 137 8.32 5.69 -5.92
C LEU A 137 8.02 4.19 -5.82
N PHE A 138 8.04 3.46 -6.94
CA PHE A 138 7.83 2.01 -6.95
C PHE A 138 8.98 1.24 -6.27
N SER A 139 10.23 1.69 -6.38
CA SER A 139 11.37 1.09 -5.67
C SER A 139 11.27 1.26 -4.16
N THR A 140 10.88 2.46 -3.70
CA THR A 140 10.79 2.80 -2.28
C THR A 140 9.86 1.85 -1.53
N VAL A 141 8.77 1.40 -2.17
CA VAL A 141 7.83 0.43 -1.59
C VAL A 141 8.55 -0.86 -1.15
N GLY A 142 9.44 -1.41 -1.98
CA GLY A 142 10.18 -2.62 -1.63
C GLY A 142 11.14 -2.38 -0.45
N ASP A 143 11.83 -1.24 -0.44
CA ASP A 143 12.80 -0.92 0.61
C ASP A 143 12.12 -0.80 1.99
N VAL A 144 11.01 -0.05 2.08
CA VAL A 144 10.30 0.15 3.34
C VAL A 144 9.53 -1.09 3.78
N SER A 145 9.02 -1.91 2.85
CA SER A 145 8.40 -3.20 3.19
C SER A 145 9.40 -4.15 3.83
N ASN A 146 10.62 -4.23 3.28
CA ASN A 146 11.71 -5.03 3.86
C ASN A 146 12.14 -4.51 5.23
N GLN A 147 12.11 -3.19 5.46
CA GLN A 147 12.38 -2.60 6.76
C GLN A 147 11.36 -3.07 7.81
N VAL A 148 10.06 -3.05 7.49
CA VAL A 148 9.01 -3.56 8.40
C VAL A 148 9.19 -5.06 8.67
N LEU A 149 9.47 -5.86 7.64
CA LEU A 149 9.66 -7.31 7.78
C LEU A 149 10.88 -7.68 8.62
N SER A 150 11.93 -6.86 8.60
CA SER A 150 13.14 -7.04 9.41
C SER A 150 13.04 -6.44 10.82
N SER A 151 11.95 -5.72 11.12
CA SER A 151 11.70 -5.09 12.42
C SER A 151 11.25 -6.10 13.49
N GLY A 152 12.13 -7.02 13.88
CA GLY A 152 11.91 -7.95 14.99
C GLY A 152 12.43 -7.36 16.31
N GLY A 153 11.56 -6.80 17.15
CA GLY A 153 11.94 -6.23 18.46
C GLY A 153 10.75 -5.71 19.27
N VAL A 154 10.98 -5.26 20.51
CA VAL A 154 9.96 -4.58 21.35
C VAL A 154 9.44 -3.34 20.61
N LEU A 155 8.16 -2.96 20.79
CA LEU A 155 7.62 -1.75 20.17
C LEU A 155 8.45 -0.53 20.56
N VAL A 156 9.15 0.07 19.59
CA VAL A 156 9.95 1.27 19.84
C VAL A 156 9.09 2.49 19.56
N LEU A 157 8.87 3.29 20.60
CA LEU A 157 8.23 4.60 20.54
C LEU A 157 9.34 5.65 20.53
N ASN A 158 9.91 5.96 19.36
CA ASN A 158 10.82 7.09 19.21
C ASN A 158 10.05 8.35 18.80
#